data_AF-A0A2A5SGX3-F1
#
_entry.id   AF-A0A2A5SGX3-F1
#
_cell.length_a   1.000
_cell.length_b   1.000
_cell.length_c   1.000
_cell.angle_alpha   90.00
_cell.angle_beta   90.00
_cell.angle_gamma   90.00
#
_symmetry.space_group_name_H-M   'P 1'
#
loop_
_entity.id
_entity.type
_entity.pdbx_description
1 polymer ?
#
loop_
_entity_poly.entity_id
_entity_poly.type
_entity_poly.pdbx_seq_one_letter_code
_entity_poly.pdbx_strand_id
1 'polypeptide(L)'
;MDILKTLANKRNVQIFSSEELARTELVKIILAPDFYVLDREDFDISLLEINYASKFVELSHAQVLGTFLGQAGVKRQELGDIIVSDNKIQVFVSKHLVESFKAIEKIGRAAVKIQEISLESLVEETDKAGREVVLVDNLRVDKMIAVAFKISRNIATNMLESKKVKVNYLEIDKKDFSVCLDDLISVRGFGRIKILRILDFTKKGKQRVEIELIRNRKK
;
A
#
# COMPACT_ATOMS: atom_id res chain seq x y z
N MET A 1 -11.78 -1.72 10.16
CA MET A 1 -12.25 -1.15 11.43
C MET A 1 -13.56 -1.77 11.95
N ASP A 2 -14.58 -1.98 11.11
CA ASP A 2 -15.94 -2.33 11.57
C ASP A 2 -16.07 -3.68 12.31
N ILE A 3 -15.29 -4.68 11.90
CA ILE A 3 -15.25 -5.98 12.58
C ILE A 3 -14.69 -5.85 14.01
N LEU A 4 -13.61 -5.07 14.17
CA LEU A 4 -12.97 -4.82 15.47
C LEU A 4 -13.90 -4.05 16.40
N LYS A 5 -14.56 -2.98 15.91
CA LYS A 5 -15.56 -2.22 16.68
C LYS A 5 -16.71 -3.10 17.19
N THR A 6 -17.17 -4.02 16.34
CA THR A 6 -18.23 -4.98 16.69
C THR A 6 -17.79 -5.95 17.80
N LEU A 7 -16.51 -6.37 17.82
CA LEU A 7 -15.97 -7.27 18.83
C LEU A 7 -15.70 -6.57 20.17
N ALA A 8 -15.20 -5.34 20.16
CA ALA A 8 -14.87 -4.60 21.38
C ALA A 8 -16.12 -4.15 22.16
N ASN A 9 -17.19 -3.76 21.47
CA ASN A 9 -18.48 -3.40 22.10
C ASN A 9 -19.08 -4.54 22.94
N LYS A 10 -18.76 -5.80 22.64
CA LYS A 10 -19.24 -6.95 23.43
C LYS A 10 -18.47 -7.14 24.75
N ARG A 11 -17.38 -6.41 24.99
CA ARG A 11 -16.44 -6.67 26.10
C ARG A 11 -15.99 -5.42 26.90
N ASN A 12 -16.62 -4.26 26.72
CA ASN A 12 -16.21 -3.00 27.38
C ASN A 12 -14.72 -2.64 27.13
N VAL A 13 -14.25 -2.87 25.90
CA VAL A 13 -12.86 -2.58 25.49
C VAL A 13 -12.87 -1.33 24.62
N GLN A 14 -11.97 -0.39 24.90
CA GLN A 14 -11.68 0.76 24.04
C GLN A 14 -10.78 0.34 22.88
N ILE A 15 -11.01 0.96 21.71
CA ILE A 15 -10.19 0.77 20.52
C ILE A 15 -9.58 2.11 20.16
N PHE A 16 -8.26 2.15 20.03
CA PHE A 16 -7.53 3.28 19.47
C PHE A 16 -6.85 2.89 18.16
N SER A 17 -6.76 3.82 17.21
CA SER A 17 -6.17 3.59 15.89
C SER A 17 -5.11 4.63 15.57
N SER A 18 -3.98 4.18 15.02
CA SER A 18 -2.93 5.08 14.57
C SER A 18 -3.33 5.94 13.36
N GLU A 19 -4.50 5.68 12.75
CA GLU A 19 -5.08 6.54 11.71
C GLU A 19 -5.29 7.99 12.18
N GLU A 20 -5.42 8.19 13.49
CA GLU A 20 -5.51 9.52 14.11
C GLU A 20 -4.16 10.27 14.09
N LEU A 21 -3.05 9.56 13.95
CA LEU A 21 -1.70 10.13 13.86
C LEU A 21 -1.31 10.43 12.41
N ALA A 22 -1.56 9.48 11.51
CA ALA A 22 -1.25 9.59 10.09
C ALA A 22 -2.20 8.71 9.27
N ARG A 23 -2.60 9.18 8.09
CA ARG A 23 -3.38 8.37 7.15
C ARG A 23 -2.45 7.43 6.39
N THR A 24 -2.45 6.17 6.77
CA THR A 24 -1.62 5.10 6.21
C THR A 24 -2.48 3.88 5.85
N GLU A 25 -2.03 3.05 4.92
CA GLU A 25 -2.64 1.76 4.62
C GLU A 25 -2.48 0.78 5.78
N LEU A 26 -1.32 0.78 6.42
CA LEU A 26 -1.02 -0.03 7.60
C LEU A 26 -1.25 0.76 8.88
N VAL A 27 -2.08 0.23 9.77
CA VAL A 27 -2.50 0.90 11.01
C VAL A 27 -2.18 0.01 12.21
N LYS A 28 -1.73 0.63 13.31
CA LYS A 28 -1.62 -0.05 14.61
C LYS A 28 -2.91 0.20 15.40
N ILE A 29 -3.40 -0.85 16.05
CA ILE A 29 -4.62 -0.83 16.87
C ILE A 29 -4.23 -1.16 18.31
N ILE A 30 -4.68 -0.35 19.25
CA ILE A 30 -4.56 -0.62 20.68
C ILE A 30 -5.95 -0.99 21.21
N LEU A 31 -6.03 -2.13 21.88
CA LEU A 31 -7.21 -2.60 22.60
C LEU A 31 -6.94 -2.46 24.08
N ALA A 32 -7.70 -1.63 24.77
CA ALA A 32 -7.44 -1.32 26.18
C ALA A 32 -8.72 -1.29 27.03
N PRO A 33 -8.63 -1.45 28.36
CA PRO A 33 -9.74 -1.25 29.27
C PRO A 33 -10.30 0.18 29.21
N ASP A 34 -11.51 0.38 29.72
CA ASP A 34 -12.21 1.68 29.74
C ASP A 34 -11.50 2.78 30.56
N PHE A 35 -10.66 2.41 31.51
CA PHE A 35 -9.84 3.33 32.30
C PHE A 35 -8.50 3.71 31.63
N TYR A 36 -8.17 3.12 30.48
CA TYR A 36 -6.93 3.44 29.80
C TYR A 36 -6.97 4.84 29.19
N VAL A 37 -5.89 5.60 29.36
CA VAL A 37 -5.70 6.90 28.71
C VAL A 37 -4.55 6.75 27.74
N LEU A 38 -4.84 6.89 26.46
CA LEU A 38 -3.87 6.76 25.38
C LEU A 38 -2.86 7.92 25.39
N ASP A 39 -1.57 7.57 25.37
CA ASP A 39 -0.50 8.45 24.88
C ASP A 39 -0.22 8.13 23.40
N ARG A 40 0.07 9.16 22.59
CA ARG A 40 0.44 8.96 21.17
C ARG A 40 1.67 8.07 21.02
N GLU A 41 2.57 8.12 22.00
CA GLU A 41 3.77 7.30 22.08
C GLU A 41 3.48 5.80 22.21
N ASP A 42 2.31 5.43 22.73
CA ASP A 42 1.91 4.03 22.92
C ASP A 42 1.75 3.26 21.61
N PHE A 43 1.53 3.98 20.50
CA PHE A 43 1.50 3.35 19.18
C PHE A 43 2.88 2.85 18.74
N ASP A 44 3.98 3.32 19.35
CA ASP A 44 5.34 2.93 18.97
C ASP A 44 5.57 3.14 17.46
N ILE A 45 5.22 4.32 16.95
CA ILE A 45 5.38 4.69 15.53
C ILE A 45 6.35 5.85 15.44
N SER A 46 7.29 5.75 14.51
CA SER A 46 8.17 6.86 14.12
C SER A 46 8.28 6.94 12.60
N LEU A 47 8.55 8.13 12.09
CA LEU A 47 8.72 8.42 10.67
C LEU A 47 10.19 8.70 10.38
N LEU A 48 10.78 7.92 9.49
CA LEU A 48 12.15 8.11 9.04
C LEU A 48 12.17 8.71 7.63
N GLU A 49 13.05 9.67 7.39
CA GLU A 49 13.38 10.17 6.06
C GLU A 49 14.75 9.63 5.62
N ILE A 50 14.79 9.10 4.40
CA ILE A 50 15.99 8.54 3.77
C ILE A 50 16.51 9.56 2.76
N ASN A 51 17.65 10.17 3.08
CA ASN A 51 18.34 11.12 2.22
C ASN A 51 19.43 10.42 1.41
N TYR A 52 19.43 10.62 0.09
CA TYR A 52 20.40 10.04 -0.84
C TYR A 52 20.55 10.93 -2.07
N ALA A 53 21.52 10.63 -2.92
CA ALA A 53 21.80 11.38 -4.14
C ALA A 53 20.74 11.09 -5.24
N SER A 54 19.48 11.48 -4.99
CA SER A 54 18.29 11.16 -5.80
C SER A 54 18.37 11.61 -7.26
N LYS A 55 19.17 12.64 -7.56
CA LYS A 55 19.45 13.09 -8.93
C LYS A 55 20.20 12.05 -9.78
N PHE A 56 20.91 11.11 -9.15
CA PHE A 56 21.81 10.17 -9.83
C PHE A 56 21.42 8.70 -9.61
N VAL A 57 20.68 8.41 -8.55
CA VAL A 57 20.27 7.05 -8.20
C VAL A 57 18.79 7.07 -7.85
N GLU A 58 18.02 6.15 -8.41
CA GLU A 58 16.65 5.89 -7.95
C GLU A 58 16.65 4.70 -6.98
N LEU A 59 15.91 4.85 -5.89
CA LEU A 59 15.65 3.78 -4.94
C LEU A 59 14.18 3.38 -5.04
N SER A 60 13.95 2.09 -5.26
CA SER A 60 12.61 1.51 -5.27
C SER A 60 12.17 1.13 -3.85
N HIS A 61 10.85 1.12 -3.64
CA HIS A 61 10.23 0.58 -2.41
C HIS A 61 10.78 -0.81 -2.06
N ALA A 62 10.97 -1.69 -3.05
CA ALA A 62 11.46 -3.06 -2.80
C ALA A 62 12.91 -3.09 -2.27
N GLN A 63 13.76 -2.16 -2.70
CA GLN A 63 15.13 -2.05 -2.20
C GLN A 63 15.15 -1.55 -0.75
N VAL A 64 14.34 -0.54 -0.44
CA VAL A 64 14.21 -0.02 0.94
C VAL A 64 13.72 -1.12 1.87
N LEU A 65 12.61 -1.78 1.51
CA LEU A 65 12.04 -2.89 2.28
C LEU A 65 13.05 -4.02 2.47
N GLY A 66 13.71 -4.46 1.40
CA GLY A 66 14.68 -5.55 1.44
C GLY A 66 15.88 -5.23 2.33
N THR A 67 16.40 -4.00 2.25
CA THR A 67 17.50 -3.56 3.12
C THR A 67 17.07 -3.48 4.58
N PHE A 68 15.90 -2.91 4.88
CA PHE A 68 15.43 -2.78 6.26
C PHE A 68 15.20 -4.17 6.88
N LEU A 69 14.54 -5.09 6.18
CA LEU A 69 14.36 -6.46 6.67
C LEU A 69 15.68 -7.22 6.84
N GLY A 70 16.60 -7.08 5.88
CA GLY A 70 17.84 -7.85 5.86
C GLY A 70 18.92 -7.32 6.80
N GLN A 71 19.22 -6.01 6.75
CA GLN A 71 20.31 -5.40 7.52
C GLN A 71 19.91 -5.06 8.95
N ALA A 72 18.68 -4.57 9.18
CA ALA A 72 18.22 -4.32 10.56
C ALA A 72 17.74 -5.61 11.25
N GLY A 73 17.56 -6.72 10.51
CA GLY A 73 17.12 -8.00 11.05
C GLY A 73 15.70 -7.97 11.63
N VAL A 74 14.87 -7.04 11.17
CA VAL A 74 13.54 -6.78 11.73
C VAL A 74 12.46 -7.61 11.05
N LYS A 75 11.35 -7.83 11.76
CA LYS A 75 10.15 -8.46 11.20
C LYS A 75 9.38 -7.45 10.33
N ARG A 76 8.62 -7.94 9.34
CA ARG A 76 7.78 -7.08 8.47
C ARG A 76 6.76 -6.23 9.23
N GLN A 77 6.32 -6.69 10.39
CA GLN A 77 5.37 -5.98 11.27
C GLN A 77 5.97 -4.70 11.90
N GLU A 78 7.31 -4.60 11.96
CA GLU A 78 8.01 -3.43 12.49
C GLU A 78 8.17 -2.31 11.46
N LEU A 79 7.71 -2.56 10.23
CA LEU A 79 7.73 -1.62 9.12
C LEU A 79 6.28 -1.29 8.76
N GLY A 80 5.97 -0.01 8.64
CA GLY A 80 4.71 0.46 8.10
C GLY A 80 4.81 0.70 6.59
N ASP A 81 4.17 1.79 6.15
CA ASP A 81 4.19 2.21 4.76
C ASP A 81 5.54 2.83 4.39
N ILE A 82 5.93 2.65 3.13
CA ILE A 82 7.14 3.23 2.54
C ILE A 82 6.68 4.17 1.43
N ILE A 83 6.78 5.46 1.69
CA ILE A 83 6.34 6.51 0.78
C ILE A 83 7.54 6.90 -0.07
N VAL A 84 7.41 6.71 -1.39
CA VAL A 84 8.45 7.07 -2.37
C VAL A 84 7.94 8.21 -3.23
N SER A 85 8.41 9.42 -2.94
CA SER A 85 8.19 10.59 -3.79
C SER A 85 9.43 10.85 -4.67
N ASP A 86 9.32 11.77 -5.63
CA ASP A 86 10.34 11.97 -6.67
C ASP A 86 11.72 12.35 -6.10
N ASN A 87 11.80 12.95 -4.91
CA ASN A 87 13.05 13.37 -4.28
C ASN A 87 13.26 12.88 -2.84
N LYS A 88 12.29 12.14 -2.27
CA LYS A 88 12.28 11.77 -0.85
C LYS A 88 11.69 10.40 -0.67
N ILE A 89 12.27 9.62 0.24
CA ILE A 89 11.68 8.39 0.73
C ILE A 89 11.45 8.52 2.21
N GLN A 90 10.22 8.24 2.63
CA GLN A 90 9.83 8.20 4.03
C GLN A 90 9.34 6.80 4.39
N VAL A 91 9.63 6.34 5.60
CA VAL A 91 9.25 5.02 6.09
C VAL A 91 8.70 5.13 7.50
N PHE A 92 7.52 4.58 7.72
CA PHE A 92 7.02 4.33 9.06
C PHE A 92 7.71 3.11 9.66
N VAL A 93 8.18 3.23 10.89
CA VAL A 93 8.83 2.14 11.62
C VAL A 93 8.33 2.07 13.05
N SER A 94 8.57 0.94 13.72
CA SER A 94 8.45 0.87 15.16
C SER A 94 9.48 1.76 15.85
N LYS A 95 9.03 2.64 16.76
CA LYS A 95 9.85 3.68 17.39
C LYS A 95 11.05 3.10 18.15
N HIS A 96 10.85 1.97 18.84
CA HIS A 96 11.93 1.30 19.57
C HIS A 96 13.09 0.79 18.68
N LEU A 97 12.96 0.78 17.36
CA LEU A 97 13.98 0.33 16.39
C LEU A 97 14.62 1.48 15.60
N VAL A 98 14.26 2.73 15.87
CA VAL A 98 14.73 3.91 15.13
C VAL A 98 16.26 3.95 15.00
N GLU A 99 17.00 3.69 16.07
CA GLU A 99 18.47 3.72 16.04
C GLU A 99 19.06 2.59 15.18
N SER A 100 18.44 1.41 15.16
CA SER A 100 18.85 0.31 14.28
C SER A 100 18.68 0.67 12.81
N PHE A 101 17.60 1.38 12.46
CA PHE A 101 17.39 1.85 11.09
C PHE A 101 18.32 3.00 10.73
N LYS A 102 18.58 3.94 11.65
CA LYS A 102 19.50 5.08 11.42
C LYS A 102 20.94 4.65 11.18
N ALA A 103 21.34 3.48 11.69
CA ALA A 103 22.65 2.89 11.44
C ALA A 103 22.84 2.35 10.00
N ILE A 104 21.78 2.28 9.18
CA ILE A 104 21.88 1.84 7.78
C ILE A 104 22.49 2.96 6.93
N GLU A 105 23.69 2.72 6.41
CA GLU A 105 24.42 3.69 5.57
C GLU A 105 24.25 3.43 4.06
N LYS A 106 23.65 2.30 3.67
CA LYS A 106 23.53 1.90 2.27
C LYS A 106 22.27 1.11 1.94
N ILE A 107 21.52 1.57 0.94
CA ILE A 107 20.37 0.87 0.35
C ILE A 107 20.66 0.56 -1.11
N GLY A 108 20.67 -0.73 -1.47
CA GLY A 108 21.12 -1.18 -2.78
C GLY A 108 22.54 -0.70 -3.08
N ARG A 109 22.68 0.22 -4.04
CA ARG A 109 23.97 0.84 -4.41
C ARG A 109 24.14 2.28 -3.90
N ALA A 110 23.10 2.89 -3.35
CA ALA A 110 23.13 4.27 -2.87
C ALA A 110 23.64 4.32 -1.43
N ALA A 111 24.60 5.22 -1.16
CA ALA A 111 24.85 5.68 0.19
C ALA A 111 23.66 6.52 0.66
N VAL A 112 23.20 6.30 1.88
CA VAL A 112 22.03 6.96 2.44
C VAL A 112 22.34 7.53 3.82
N LYS A 113 21.61 8.58 4.19
CA LYS A 113 21.54 9.10 5.56
C LYS A 113 20.09 9.06 6.01
N ILE A 114 19.82 8.35 7.10
CA ILE A 114 18.48 8.16 7.62
C ILE A 114 18.31 9.01 8.88
N GLN A 115 17.22 9.76 8.96
CA GLN A 115 16.91 10.62 10.11
C GLN A 115 15.45 10.46 10.51
N GLU A 116 15.18 10.53 11.81
CA GLU A 116 13.83 10.64 12.33
C GLU A 116 13.29 12.05 12.08
N ILE A 117 12.05 12.14 11.62
CA ILE A 117 11.35 13.39 11.34
C ILE A 117 9.97 13.37 12.00
N SER A 118 9.42 14.57 12.19
CA SER A 118 8.06 14.75 12.71
C SER A 118 7.02 14.11 11.79
N LEU A 119 5.96 13.53 12.34
CA LEU A 119 4.81 13.02 11.58
C LEU A 119 4.13 14.13 10.76
N GLU A 120 4.21 15.37 11.21
CA GLU A 120 3.74 16.56 10.49
C GLU A 120 4.56 16.87 9.23
N SER A 121 5.76 16.30 9.11
CA SER A 121 6.60 16.37 7.91
C SER A 121 6.30 15.25 6.90
N LEU A 122 5.27 14.44 7.18
CA LEU A 122 4.81 13.39 6.27
C LEU A 122 4.47 14.02 4.92
N VAL A 123 5.19 13.57 3.90
CA VAL A 123 4.88 13.94 2.53
C VAL A 123 3.65 13.14 2.15
N GLU A 124 2.57 13.83 1.79
CA GLU A 124 1.45 13.15 1.14
C GLU A 124 2.00 12.42 -0.07
N GLU A 125 1.68 11.12 -0.15
CA GLU A 125 2.09 10.31 -1.28
C GLU A 125 1.57 11.02 -2.53
N THR A 126 2.49 11.64 -3.28
CA THR A 126 2.25 12.03 -4.67
C THR A 126 2.24 10.76 -5.48
N ASP A 127 1.38 9.81 -5.10
CA ASP A 127 1.15 8.66 -5.89
C ASP A 127 0.55 9.22 -7.17
N LYS A 128 1.25 9.04 -8.28
CA LYS A 128 0.68 9.21 -9.61
C LYS A 128 -0.32 8.07 -9.81
N ALA A 129 -1.25 7.92 -8.89
CA ALA A 129 -2.45 7.15 -9.01
C ALA A 129 -3.22 7.80 -10.15
N GLY A 130 -2.93 7.32 -11.35
CA GLY A 130 -3.54 7.83 -12.55
C GLY A 130 -5.00 7.44 -12.49
N ARG A 131 -5.87 8.40 -12.24
CA ARG A 131 -7.29 8.22 -12.50
C ARG A 131 -7.46 8.12 -14.00
N GLU A 132 -7.94 6.99 -14.46
CA GLU A 132 -8.24 6.78 -15.87
C GLU A 132 -9.59 6.09 -16.04
N VAL A 133 -10.23 6.37 -17.16
CA VAL A 133 -11.46 5.68 -17.56
C VAL A 133 -11.09 4.59 -18.55
N VAL A 134 -11.33 3.34 -18.16
CA VAL A 134 -11.09 2.17 -19.00
C VAL A 134 -12.40 1.65 -19.60
N LEU A 135 -12.28 0.97 -20.74
CA LEU A 135 -13.41 0.36 -21.45
C LEU A 135 -13.28 -1.16 -21.40
N VAL A 136 -14.27 -1.82 -20.83
CA VAL A 136 -14.36 -3.29 -20.77
C VAL A 136 -15.72 -3.75 -21.27
N ASP A 137 -15.84 -4.94 -21.86
CA ASP A 137 -17.16 -5.42 -22.29
C ASP A 137 -18.00 -5.91 -21.09
N ASN A 138 -17.35 -6.28 -19.99
CA ASN A 138 -17.96 -6.63 -18.71
C ASN A 138 -16.92 -6.51 -17.59
N LEU A 139 -17.40 -6.49 -16.34
CA LEU A 139 -16.58 -6.32 -15.13
C LEU A 139 -15.88 -7.61 -14.70
N ARG A 140 -15.27 -8.33 -15.63
CA ARG A 140 -14.46 -9.51 -15.29
C ARG A 140 -13.04 -9.11 -14.90
N VAL A 141 -12.51 -9.76 -13.87
CA VAL A 141 -11.18 -9.48 -13.33
C VAL A 141 -10.07 -9.62 -14.41
N ASP A 142 -10.14 -10.61 -15.29
CA ASP A 142 -9.16 -10.81 -16.36
C ASP A 142 -9.09 -9.63 -17.34
N LYS A 143 -10.26 -9.08 -17.69
CA LYS A 143 -10.38 -7.92 -18.57
C LYS A 143 -9.93 -6.64 -17.87
N MET A 144 -10.34 -6.44 -16.62
CA MET A 144 -9.94 -5.27 -15.84
C MET A 144 -8.41 -5.20 -15.70
N ILE A 145 -7.77 -6.31 -15.36
CA ILE A 145 -6.30 -6.40 -15.29
C ILE A 145 -5.65 -6.12 -16.64
N ALA A 146 -6.14 -6.76 -17.71
CA ALA A 146 -5.58 -6.60 -19.04
C ALA A 146 -5.64 -5.15 -19.54
N VAL A 147 -6.78 -4.49 -19.39
CA VAL A 147 -6.98 -3.12 -19.87
C VAL A 147 -6.22 -2.11 -19.02
N ALA A 148 -6.31 -2.19 -17.69
CA ALA A 148 -5.66 -1.24 -16.78
C ALA A 148 -4.11 -1.28 -16.89
N PHE A 149 -3.53 -2.49 -16.91
CA PHE A 149 -2.08 -2.65 -17.04
C PHE A 149 -1.58 -2.68 -18.49
N LYS A 150 -2.48 -2.55 -19.48
CA LYS A 150 -2.17 -2.56 -20.92
C LYS A 150 -1.38 -3.82 -21.33
N ILE A 151 -1.81 -4.98 -20.84
CA ILE A 151 -1.24 -6.30 -21.14
C ILE A 151 -2.24 -7.18 -21.88
N SER A 152 -1.77 -8.27 -22.48
CA SER A 152 -2.68 -9.21 -23.12
C SER A 152 -3.54 -9.94 -22.09
N ARG A 153 -4.75 -10.33 -22.50
CA ARG A 153 -5.67 -11.11 -21.66
C ARG A 153 -5.09 -12.46 -21.24
N ASN A 154 -4.25 -13.07 -22.07
CA ASN A 154 -3.54 -14.30 -21.72
C ASN A 154 -2.57 -14.06 -20.56
N ILE A 155 -1.82 -12.95 -20.55
CA ILE A 155 -0.93 -12.62 -19.44
C ILE A 155 -1.75 -12.42 -18.15
N ALA A 156 -2.86 -11.69 -18.22
CA ALA A 156 -3.75 -11.50 -17.07
C ALA A 156 -4.31 -12.83 -16.53
N THR A 157 -4.77 -13.71 -17.42
CA THR A 157 -5.28 -15.05 -17.07
C THR A 157 -4.21 -15.90 -16.40
N ASN A 158 -3.00 -15.94 -16.96
CA ASN A 158 -1.87 -16.68 -16.38
C ASN A 158 -1.52 -16.17 -14.97
N MET A 159 -1.70 -14.89 -14.67
CA MET A 159 -1.47 -14.35 -13.33
C MET A 159 -2.51 -14.81 -12.30
N LEU A 160 -3.77 -14.92 -12.70
CA LEU A 160 -4.83 -15.50 -11.86
C LEU A 160 -4.50 -16.96 -11.56
N GLU A 161 -4.21 -17.76 -12.59
CA GLU A 161 -3.84 -19.17 -12.45
C GLU A 161 -2.58 -19.37 -11.60
N SER A 162 -1.61 -18.44 -11.70
CA SER A 162 -0.39 -18.45 -10.90
C SER A 162 -0.55 -17.85 -9.50
N LYS A 163 -1.78 -17.60 -9.02
CA LYS A 163 -2.05 -17.08 -7.67
C LYS A 163 -1.33 -15.76 -7.36
N LYS A 164 -1.25 -14.89 -8.38
CA LYS A 164 -0.63 -13.56 -8.31
C LYS A 164 -1.66 -12.44 -8.17
N VAL A 165 -2.95 -12.77 -8.20
CA VAL A 165 -4.04 -11.81 -8.16
C VAL A 165 -4.84 -11.99 -6.88
N LYS A 166 -5.14 -10.87 -6.23
CA LYS A 166 -6.08 -10.81 -5.11
C LYS A 166 -7.15 -9.77 -5.36
N VAL A 167 -8.39 -10.07 -5.01
CA VAL A 167 -9.48 -9.09 -4.92
C VAL A 167 -9.86 -8.97 -3.45
N ASN A 168 -9.82 -7.75 -2.90
CA ASN A 168 -10.09 -7.49 -1.48
C ASN A 168 -9.33 -8.45 -0.56
N TYR A 169 -8.03 -8.60 -0.81
CA TYR A 169 -7.09 -9.48 -0.08
C TYR A 169 -7.31 -11.00 -0.25
N LEU A 170 -8.38 -11.43 -0.92
CA LEU A 170 -8.65 -12.83 -1.23
C LEU A 170 -7.99 -13.24 -2.55
N GLU A 171 -7.33 -14.38 -2.57
CA GLU A 171 -6.73 -14.95 -3.78
C GLU A 171 -7.82 -15.37 -4.77
N ILE A 172 -7.70 -14.92 -6.01
CA ILE A 172 -8.64 -15.25 -7.09
C ILE A 172 -7.87 -15.97 -8.20
N ASP A 173 -8.37 -17.12 -8.62
CA ASP A 173 -7.84 -17.95 -9.70
C ASP A 173 -8.79 -18.03 -10.91
N LYS A 174 -10.08 -17.72 -10.73
CA LYS A 174 -11.08 -17.70 -11.80
C LYS A 174 -11.04 -16.41 -12.61
N LYS A 175 -10.75 -16.53 -13.90
CA LYS A 175 -10.69 -15.39 -14.85
C LYS A 175 -11.99 -14.62 -15.03
N ASP A 176 -13.13 -15.27 -14.83
CA ASP A 176 -14.46 -14.69 -14.99
C ASP A 176 -15.06 -14.17 -13.68
N PHE A 177 -14.28 -14.14 -12.60
CA PHE A 177 -14.67 -13.48 -11.36
C PHE A 177 -15.10 -12.04 -11.65
N SER A 178 -16.31 -11.69 -11.22
CA SER A 178 -16.88 -10.36 -11.41
C SER A 178 -16.38 -9.43 -10.32
N VAL A 179 -15.95 -8.24 -10.71
CA VAL A 179 -15.55 -7.18 -9.78
C VAL A 179 -16.61 -6.10 -9.74
N CYS A 180 -16.69 -5.40 -8.61
CA CYS A 180 -17.71 -4.43 -8.29
C CYS A 180 -17.10 -3.07 -7.93
N LEU A 181 -17.97 -2.09 -7.73
CA LEU A 181 -17.61 -0.80 -7.16
C LEU A 181 -16.81 -1.01 -5.85
N ASP A 182 -15.79 -0.19 -5.64
CA ASP A 182 -14.89 -0.24 -4.49
C ASP A 182 -14.01 -1.50 -4.34
N ASP A 183 -14.04 -2.44 -5.28
CA ASP A 183 -13.09 -3.55 -5.24
C ASP A 183 -11.65 -3.08 -5.45
N LEU A 184 -10.74 -3.66 -4.66
CA LEU A 184 -9.31 -3.50 -4.79
C LEU A 184 -8.69 -4.76 -5.40
N ILE A 185 -8.20 -4.66 -6.63
CA ILE A 185 -7.53 -5.74 -7.36
C ILE A 185 -6.02 -5.54 -7.22
N SER A 186 -5.36 -6.42 -6.47
CA SER A 186 -3.90 -6.42 -6.31
C SER A 186 -3.26 -7.46 -7.24
N VAL A 187 -2.34 -7.02 -8.10
CA VAL A 187 -1.63 -7.88 -9.06
C VAL A 187 -0.13 -7.85 -8.76
N ARG A 188 0.40 -8.97 -8.26
CA ARG A 188 1.81 -9.08 -7.86
C ARG A 188 2.74 -8.75 -9.03
N GLY A 189 3.63 -7.78 -8.80
CA GLY A 189 4.61 -7.33 -9.80
C GLY A 189 4.10 -6.26 -10.77
N PHE A 190 2.82 -5.90 -10.69
CA PHE A 190 2.20 -4.87 -11.55
C PHE A 190 1.70 -3.68 -10.74
N GLY A 191 0.99 -3.93 -9.64
CA GLY A 191 0.43 -2.90 -8.79
C GLY A 191 -1.01 -3.20 -8.38
N ARG A 192 -1.82 -2.17 -8.18
CA ARG A 192 -3.21 -2.27 -7.73
C ARG A 192 -4.16 -1.47 -8.62
N ILE A 193 -5.39 -1.95 -8.72
CA ILE A 193 -6.50 -1.28 -9.40
C ILE A 193 -7.62 -1.11 -8.37
N LYS A 194 -8.06 0.11 -8.11
CA LYS A 194 -9.26 0.39 -7.32
C LYS A 194 -10.37 0.84 -8.26
N ILE A 195 -11.54 0.20 -8.17
CA ILE A 195 -12.71 0.58 -8.96
C ILE A 195 -13.42 1.75 -8.27
N LEU A 196 -13.33 2.94 -8.86
CA LEU A 196 -13.89 4.16 -8.28
C LEU A 196 -15.34 4.37 -8.71
N ARG A 197 -15.66 4.17 -9.98
CA ARG A 197 -17.01 4.35 -10.52
C ARG A 197 -17.29 3.42 -11.69
N ILE A 198 -18.50 2.90 -11.73
CA ILE A 198 -19.07 2.22 -12.91
C ILE A 198 -19.94 3.27 -13.62
N LEU A 199 -19.53 3.70 -14.80
CA LEU A 199 -20.18 4.76 -15.57
C LEU A 199 -21.16 4.18 -16.60
N ASP A 200 -21.72 5.01 -17.48
CA ASP A 200 -22.59 4.51 -18.54
C ASP A 200 -21.84 3.71 -19.61
N PHE A 201 -22.60 2.90 -20.36
CA PHE A 201 -22.07 2.20 -21.52
C PHE A 201 -21.74 3.17 -22.66
N THR A 202 -20.72 2.82 -23.45
CA THR A 202 -20.47 3.45 -24.74
C THR A 202 -21.55 3.07 -25.75
N LYS A 203 -21.67 3.84 -26.84
CA LYS A 203 -22.59 3.52 -27.96
C LYS A 203 -22.38 2.12 -28.56
N LYS A 204 -21.19 1.52 -28.37
CA LYS A 204 -20.84 0.17 -28.83
C LYS A 204 -21.00 -0.90 -27.75
N GLY A 205 -21.68 -0.59 -26.64
CA GLY A 205 -21.99 -1.54 -25.57
C GLY A 205 -20.85 -1.85 -24.59
N LYS A 206 -19.72 -1.14 -24.66
CA LYS A 206 -18.64 -1.29 -23.67
C LYS A 206 -18.94 -0.53 -22.38
N GLN A 207 -18.74 -1.17 -21.24
CA GLN A 207 -18.79 -0.58 -19.90
C GLN A 207 -17.63 0.40 -19.71
N ARG A 208 -17.92 1.63 -19.32
CA ARG A 208 -16.92 2.62 -18.88
C ARG A 208 -16.69 2.46 -17.38
N VAL A 209 -15.45 2.37 -16.95
CA VAL A 209 -15.10 2.23 -15.54
C VAL A 209 -14.02 3.24 -15.20
N GLU A 210 -14.29 4.10 -14.23
CA GLU A 210 -13.26 4.95 -13.64
C GLU A 210 -12.49 4.12 -12.62
N ILE A 211 -11.18 4.05 -12.82
CA ILE A 211 -10.27 3.32 -11.94
C ILE A 211 -9.18 4.25 -11.43
N GLU A 212 -8.68 3.91 -10.26
CA GLU A 212 -7.41 4.40 -9.77
C GLU A 212 -6.36 3.30 -9.98
N LEU A 213 -5.31 3.62 -10.74
CA LEU A 213 -4.25 2.69 -11.06
C LEU A 213 -2.98 3.04 -10.30
N ILE A 214 -2.62 2.20 -9.34
CA ILE A 214 -1.38 2.29 -8.57
C ILE A 214 -0.39 1.34 -9.24
N ARG A 215 0.63 1.87 -9.90
CA ARG A 215 1.64 1.05 -10.59
C ARG A 215 2.84 0.82 -9.69
N ASN A 216 3.29 -0.43 -9.60
CA ASN A 216 4.62 -0.69 -9.09
C ASN A 216 5.62 -0.06 -10.07
N ARG A 217 6.50 0.84 -9.59
CA ARG A 217 7.62 1.33 -10.41
C ARG A 217 8.39 0.09 -10.91
N LYS A 218 8.41 -0.11 -12.23
CA LYS A 218 9.25 -1.14 -12.85
C LYS A 218 10.71 -0.76 -12.59
N LYS A 219 11.52 -1.79 -12.32
CA LYS A 219 12.98 -1.76 -12.31
C LYS A 219 13.56 -1.05 -13.53
#